data_AF-A0A8B4S1X4-F1
#
_entry.id   AF-A0A8B4S1X4-F1
#
_cell.length_a   1.000
_cell.length_b   1.000
_cell.length_c   1.000
_cell.angle_alpha   90.00
_cell.angle_beta   90.00
_cell.angle_gamma   90.00
#
_symmetry.space_group_name_H-M   'P 1'
#
loop_
_entity.id
_entity.type
_entity.pdbx_description
1 polymer ?
#
loop_
_entity_poly.entity_id
_entity_poly.type
_entity_poly.pdbx_seq_one_letter_code
_entity_poly.pdbx_strand_id
1 'polypeptide(L)'
;MKNNCAALLPVIFYFCAAPALGQQTWQADLSSYVGPVARVGLPSEGATSRLVLIAFEYATQCNPLFTYVELQGPKFGVAEKQSSLPPSSIGGAINDKRYSGNSAAMTLYSNGIEVGFAMPDEMAMTLASDPITSISFTTPTGKEIPLPTAGLSNAAAKALDACTKKVFF
;
A
#
# COMPACT_ATOMS: atom_id res chain seq x y z
N MET A 1 -46.78 -31.31 40.29
CA MET A 1 -46.08 -32.58 39.98
C MET A 1 -44.63 -32.26 39.68
N LYS A 2 -43.71 -32.81 40.47
CA LYS A 2 -42.26 -32.72 40.23
C LYS A 2 -41.92 -33.63 39.06
N ASN A 3 -41.04 -33.20 38.16
CA ASN A 3 -40.10 -34.08 37.46
C ASN A 3 -38.79 -33.32 37.30
N ASN A 4 -37.80 -33.74 38.08
CA ASN A 4 -36.40 -33.38 37.91
C ASN A 4 -35.83 -34.28 36.81
N CYS A 5 -35.10 -33.70 35.86
CA CYS A 5 -33.97 -34.39 35.23
C CYS A 5 -32.89 -33.34 34.98
N ALA A 6 -31.85 -33.40 35.82
CA ALA A 6 -30.60 -32.71 35.62
C ALA A 6 -29.77 -33.46 34.57
N ALA A 7 -29.10 -32.75 33.67
CA ALA A 7 -27.69 -32.95 33.32
C ALA A 7 -27.30 -32.10 32.10
N LEU A 8 -26.41 -31.13 32.35
CA LEU A 8 -25.18 -30.84 31.61
C LEU A 8 -25.27 -30.69 30.08
N LEU A 9 -25.25 -29.43 29.63
CA LEU A 9 -24.62 -29.05 28.37
C LEU A 9 -23.73 -27.83 28.63
N PRO A 10 -22.46 -27.81 28.14
CA PRO A 10 -21.55 -26.70 28.36
C PRO A 10 -22.11 -25.48 27.64
N VAL A 11 -22.27 -24.38 28.39
CA VAL A 11 -22.44 -23.06 27.79
C VAL A 11 -21.17 -22.78 27.00
N ILE A 12 -21.27 -22.98 25.69
CA ILE A 12 -20.28 -22.58 24.71
C ILE A 12 -20.02 -21.10 24.97
N PHE A 13 -18.84 -20.78 25.50
CA PHE A 13 -18.32 -19.43 25.44
C PHE A 13 -18.27 -19.08 23.96
N TYR A 14 -19.29 -18.36 23.48
CA TYR A 14 -19.22 -17.58 22.26
C TYR A 14 -18.19 -16.48 22.55
N PHE A 15 -16.90 -16.83 22.46
CA PHE A 15 -15.88 -15.86 22.16
C PHE A 15 -16.26 -15.29 20.81
N CYS A 16 -16.90 -14.13 20.85
CA CYS A 16 -16.95 -13.22 19.73
C CYS A 16 -15.49 -12.85 19.48
N ALA A 17 -14.79 -13.65 18.68
CA ALA A 17 -13.52 -13.26 18.12
C ALA A 17 -13.85 -12.09 17.19
N ALA A 18 -13.79 -10.87 17.72
CA ALA A 18 -13.51 -9.72 16.90
C ALA A 18 -12.32 -10.12 16.01
N PRO A 19 -12.37 -9.92 14.68
CA PRO A 19 -11.19 -10.15 13.88
C PRO A 19 -10.09 -9.31 14.53
N ALA A 20 -9.05 -9.97 15.03
CA ALA A 20 -7.84 -9.29 15.44
C ALA A 20 -7.49 -8.38 14.27
N LEU A 21 -7.45 -7.06 14.51
CA LEU A 21 -7.03 -6.08 13.52
C LEU A 21 -5.70 -6.60 12.97
N GLY A 22 -5.74 -7.21 11.78
CA GLY A 22 -4.57 -7.81 11.18
C GLY A 22 -3.53 -6.72 11.06
N GLN A 23 -2.38 -6.92 11.69
CA GLN A 23 -1.30 -5.94 11.65
C GLN A 23 -1.00 -5.63 10.19
N GLN A 24 -1.20 -4.37 9.80
CA GLN A 24 -0.98 -3.93 8.43
C GLN A 24 0.49 -4.08 8.12
N THR A 25 0.81 -5.08 7.29
CA THR A 25 2.17 -5.42 6.92
C THR A 25 2.31 -5.31 5.42
N TRP A 26 3.45 -4.81 4.99
CA TRP A 26 3.78 -4.78 3.58
C TRP A 26 3.96 -6.18 3.04
N GLN A 27 3.45 -6.40 1.84
CA GLN A 27 3.51 -7.67 1.13
C GLN A 27 4.01 -7.42 -0.28
N ALA A 28 4.86 -8.32 -0.79
CA ALA A 28 5.21 -8.31 -2.19
C ALA A 28 4.15 -9.06 -3.00
N ASP A 29 3.68 -8.45 -4.09
CA ASP A 29 2.88 -9.09 -5.12
C ASP A 29 3.68 -9.12 -6.41
N LEU A 30 4.10 -10.32 -6.80
CA LEU A 30 5.00 -10.56 -7.93
C LEU A 30 4.25 -11.03 -9.19
N SER A 31 2.92 -11.10 -9.12
CA SER A 31 2.09 -11.75 -10.15
C SER A 31 1.73 -10.82 -11.32
N SER A 32 2.01 -9.52 -11.20
CA SER A 32 1.62 -8.50 -12.17
C SER A 32 2.49 -8.54 -13.43
N TYR A 33 1.84 -8.42 -14.60
CA TYR A 33 2.51 -8.40 -15.90
C TYR A 33 3.30 -7.12 -16.16
N VAL A 34 2.81 -5.98 -15.63
CA VAL A 34 3.43 -4.66 -15.84
C VAL A 34 4.62 -4.39 -14.89
N GLY A 35 4.72 -5.18 -13.82
CA GLY A 35 5.80 -5.10 -12.84
C GLY A 35 5.36 -5.55 -11.46
N PRO A 36 6.27 -6.11 -10.64
CA PRO A 36 5.98 -6.47 -9.25
C PRO A 36 5.77 -5.22 -8.38
N VAL A 37 4.99 -5.39 -7.30
CA VAL A 37 4.68 -4.30 -6.37
C VAL A 37 4.93 -4.73 -4.93
N ALA A 38 5.43 -3.81 -4.09
CA ALA A 38 5.26 -3.91 -2.66
C ALA A 38 4.00 -3.13 -2.27
N ARG A 39 3.11 -3.73 -1.49
CA ARG A 39 1.81 -3.15 -1.16
C ARG A 39 1.48 -3.23 0.30
N VAL A 40 0.70 -2.26 0.78
CA VAL A 40 0.03 -2.34 2.08
C VAL A 40 -1.38 -1.77 1.99
N GLY A 41 -2.32 -2.48 2.61
CA GLY A 41 -3.67 -1.97 2.80
C GLY A 41 -3.71 -1.06 4.02
N LEU A 42 -4.40 0.08 3.90
CA LEU A 42 -4.68 1.00 5.00
C LEU A 42 -6.11 0.78 5.50
N PRO A 43 -6.46 1.25 6.72
CA PRO A 43 -7.80 1.05 7.24
C PRO A 43 -8.80 1.72 6.29
N SER A 44 -9.94 1.10 6.01
CA SER A 44 -10.94 1.74 5.15
C SER A 44 -11.52 3.00 5.79
N GLU A 45 -11.92 3.96 4.96
CA GLU A 45 -12.64 5.16 5.40
C GLU A 45 -14.06 5.11 4.81
N GLY A 46 -15.03 4.66 5.61
CA GLY A 46 -16.37 4.34 5.11
C GLY A 46 -16.33 3.22 4.07
N ALA A 47 -16.88 3.48 2.88
CA ALA A 47 -16.87 2.54 1.75
C ALA A 47 -15.56 2.57 0.93
N THR A 48 -14.63 3.45 1.29
CA THR A 48 -13.38 3.65 0.56
C THR A 48 -12.29 2.72 1.10
N SER A 49 -11.85 1.79 0.24
CA SER A 49 -10.63 1.03 0.42
C SER A 49 -9.43 1.91 0.11
N ARG A 50 -8.39 1.80 0.93
CA ARG A 50 -7.15 2.57 0.76
C ARG A 50 -5.96 1.64 0.70
N LEU A 51 -5.06 1.89 -0.24
CA LEU A 51 -3.85 1.09 -0.40
C LEU A 51 -2.69 1.97 -0.83
N VAL A 52 -1.48 1.54 -0.46
CA VAL A 52 -0.24 2.16 -0.91
C VAL A 52 0.61 1.12 -1.60
N LEU A 53 1.20 1.52 -2.72
CA LEU A 53 2.04 0.69 -3.58
C LEU A 53 3.41 1.34 -3.74
N ILE A 54 4.44 0.51 -3.75
CA ILE A 54 5.73 0.82 -4.36
C ILE A 54 5.84 -0.11 -5.57
N ALA A 55 5.60 0.44 -6.76
CA ALA A 55 5.56 -0.32 -8.00
C ALA A 55 6.91 -0.26 -8.72
N PHE A 56 7.42 -1.41 -9.14
CA PHE A 56 8.66 -1.54 -9.89
C PHE A 56 8.30 -1.98 -11.31
N GLU A 57 8.07 -1.01 -12.18
CA GLU A 57 7.58 -1.28 -13.54
C GLU A 57 8.73 -1.70 -14.47
N TYR A 58 8.46 -2.65 -15.37
CA TYR A 58 9.45 -3.05 -16.38
C TYR A 58 9.74 -1.91 -17.37
N ALA A 59 8.72 -1.12 -17.70
CA ALA A 59 8.82 -0.01 -18.65
C ALA A 59 9.74 1.11 -18.15
N THR A 60 9.90 1.26 -16.83
CA THR A 60 10.77 2.26 -16.20
C THR A 60 12.11 1.67 -15.76
N GLN A 61 12.49 0.50 -16.29
CA GLN A 61 13.71 -0.22 -15.88
C GLN A 61 13.76 -0.46 -14.36
N CYS A 62 12.61 -0.79 -13.76
CA CYS A 62 12.45 -0.98 -12.32
C CYS A 62 12.66 0.28 -11.48
N ASN A 63 12.62 1.48 -12.05
CA ASN A 63 12.58 2.71 -11.26
C ASN A 63 11.26 2.77 -10.48
N PRO A 64 11.32 2.86 -9.13
CA PRO A 64 10.13 2.70 -8.32
C PRO A 64 9.19 3.90 -8.41
N LEU A 65 7.89 3.61 -8.50
CA LEU A 65 6.80 4.57 -8.35
C LEU A 65 6.19 4.41 -6.96
N PHE A 66 6.04 5.51 -6.22
CA PHE A 66 5.35 5.49 -4.94
C PHE A 66 3.95 6.06 -5.10
N THR A 67 2.95 5.25 -4.75
CA THR A 67 1.58 5.46 -5.17
C THR A 67 0.60 5.24 -4.02
N TYR A 68 -0.39 6.14 -3.93
CA TYR A 68 -1.54 6.04 -3.03
C TYR A 68 -2.82 5.89 -3.85
N VAL A 69 -3.71 4.99 -3.43
CA VAL A 69 -4.96 4.70 -4.13
C VAL A 69 -6.12 4.67 -3.15
N GLU A 70 -7.23 5.28 -3.56
CA GLU A 70 -8.53 5.23 -2.90
C GLU A 70 -9.56 4.66 -3.87
N LEU A 71 -10.25 3.59 -3.47
CA LEU A 71 -11.22 2.89 -4.32
C LEU A 71 -12.51 2.63 -3.55
N GLN A 72 -13.65 2.76 -4.24
CA GLN A 72 -14.91 2.19 -3.80
C GLN A 72 -14.93 0.70 -4.20
N GLY A 73 -14.69 -0.17 -3.21
CA GLY A 73 -14.54 -1.62 -3.40
C GLY A 73 -13.09 -2.11 -3.47
N PRO A 74 -12.87 -3.42 -3.70
CA PRO A 74 -11.54 -4.04 -3.58
C PRO A 74 -10.74 -4.09 -4.88
N LYS A 75 -11.28 -3.58 -6.00
CA LYS A 75 -10.67 -3.67 -7.33
C LYS A 75 -10.65 -2.31 -8.01
N PHE A 76 -9.64 -2.08 -8.84
CA PHE A 76 -9.61 -0.92 -9.72
C PHE A 76 -10.79 -0.97 -10.70
N GLY A 77 -11.44 0.19 -10.89
CA GLY A 77 -12.45 0.40 -11.91
C GLY A 77 -11.83 0.65 -13.29
N VAL A 78 -12.62 1.18 -14.20
CA VAL A 78 -12.15 1.56 -15.54
C VAL A 78 -11.38 2.88 -15.42
N ALA A 79 -10.19 2.96 -16.01
CA ALA A 79 -9.45 4.21 -16.07
C ALA A 79 -10.15 5.19 -17.03
N GLU A 80 -10.49 6.37 -16.53
CA GLU A 80 -11.26 7.38 -17.28
C GLU A 80 -10.37 8.54 -17.75
N LYS A 81 -9.41 8.94 -16.92
CA LYS A 81 -8.52 10.07 -17.21
C LYS A 81 -7.19 9.90 -16.51
N GLN A 82 -6.12 10.28 -17.18
CA GLN A 82 -4.80 10.45 -16.59
C GLN A 82 -4.33 11.89 -16.80
N SER A 83 -3.70 12.46 -15.77
CA SER A 83 -3.14 13.82 -15.83
C SER A 83 -1.84 13.90 -15.05
N SER A 84 -0.91 14.73 -15.53
CA SER A 84 0.25 15.13 -14.73
C SER A 84 -0.21 16.02 -13.57
N LEU A 85 0.49 15.88 -12.45
CA LEU A 85 0.35 16.77 -11.31
C LEU A 85 1.53 17.74 -11.28
N PRO A 86 1.35 18.97 -10.76
CA PRO A 86 2.45 19.88 -10.52
C PRO A 86 3.52 19.23 -9.62
N PRO A 87 4.81 19.56 -9.79
CA PRO A 87 5.86 19.13 -8.88
C PRO A 87 5.50 19.46 -7.42
N SER A 88 5.89 18.58 -6.50
CA SER A 88 5.68 18.74 -5.05
C SER A 88 4.22 18.75 -4.56
N SER A 89 3.24 18.51 -5.45
CA SER A 89 1.83 18.33 -5.04
C SER A 89 1.60 17.07 -4.21
N ILE A 90 2.46 16.05 -4.40
CA ILE A 90 2.51 14.81 -3.64
C ILE A 90 3.95 14.49 -3.27
N GLY A 91 4.12 13.59 -2.30
CA GLY A 91 5.43 13.19 -1.84
C GLY A 91 5.37 12.06 -0.83
N GLY A 92 6.51 11.79 -0.21
CA GLY A 92 6.60 10.86 0.91
C GLY A 92 7.65 11.32 1.91
N ALA A 93 7.59 10.76 3.12
CA ALA A 93 8.64 10.95 4.10
C ALA A 93 9.14 9.59 4.59
N ILE A 94 10.44 9.49 4.85
CA ILE A 94 11.08 8.34 5.50
C ILE A 94 12.00 8.89 6.59
N ASN A 95 11.86 8.43 7.84
CA ASN A 95 12.67 8.87 8.98
C ASN A 95 12.81 10.40 9.05
N ASP A 96 11.67 11.11 8.97
CA ASP A 96 11.52 12.58 8.98
C ASP A 96 12.09 13.33 7.77
N LYS A 97 12.76 12.64 6.83
CA LYS A 97 13.20 13.23 5.57
C LYS A 97 12.09 13.19 4.54
N ARG A 98 11.81 14.34 3.91
CA ARG A 98 10.76 14.49 2.89
C ARG A 98 11.33 14.39 1.49
N TYR A 99 10.54 13.79 0.61
CA TYR A 99 10.85 13.56 -0.79
C TYR A 99 9.63 13.93 -1.64
N SER A 100 9.88 14.55 -2.78
CA SER A 100 8.88 14.75 -3.82
C SER A 100 9.49 14.43 -5.17
N GLY A 101 8.75 13.74 -6.04
CA GLY A 101 9.20 13.46 -7.40
C GLY A 101 9.06 14.68 -8.31
N ASN A 102 9.94 14.76 -9.32
CA ASN A 102 9.81 15.71 -10.43
C ASN A 102 8.67 15.35 -11.39
N SER A 103 8.19 14.10 -11.31
CA SER A 103 7.12 13.56 -12.13
C SER A 103 6.09 12.92 -11.22
N ALA A 104 4.91 13.51 -11.18
CA ALA A 104 3.75 13.06 -10.44
C ALA A 104 2.56 12.98 -11.38
N ALA A 105 1.70 11.99 -11.19
CA ALA A 105 0.51 11.79 -11.99
C ALA A 105 -0.68 11.39 -11.12
N MET A 106 -1.86 11.63 -11.67
CA MET A 106 -3.13 11.16 -11.14
C MET A 106 -3.85 10.37 -12.24
N THR A 107 -4.40 9.22 -11.87
CA THR A 107 -5.34 8.46 -12.67
C THR A 107 -6.70 8.46 -11.97
N LEU A 108 -7.72 8.94 -12.67
CA LEU A 108 -9.11 8.83 -12.25
C LEU A 108 -9.66 7.49 -12.77
N TYR A 109 -10.21 6.70 -11.86
CA TYR A 109 -10.98 5.51 -12.16
C TYR A 109 -12.46 5.78 -11.92
N SER A 110 -13.31 5.02 -12.61
CA SER A 110 -14.77 5.07 -12.43
C SER A 110 -15.24 4.82 -10.99
N ASN A 111 -14.37 4.29 -10.13
CA ASN A 111 -14.65 4.01 -8.72
C ASN A 111 -13.60 4.59 -7.76
N GLY A 112 -12.72 5.49 -8.18
CA GLY A 112 -11.67 5.98 -7.28
C GLY A 112 -10.54 6.74 -7.97
N ILE A 113 -9.44 6.94 -7.24
CA ILE A 113 -8.27 7.65 -7.72
C ILE A 113 -6.98 6.91 -7.36
N GLU A 114 -5.99 7.07 -8.23
CA GLU A 114 -4.60 6.73 -7.97
C GLU A 114 -3.77 7.98 -8.16
N VAL A 115 -2.85 8.23 -7.22
CA VAL A 115 -1.86 9.30 -7.32
C VAL A 115 -0.51 8.75 -6.99
N GLY A 116 0.48 9.04 -7.82
CA GLY A 116 1.81 8.50 -7.62
C GLY A 116 2.88 9.37 -8.25
N PHE A 117 4.09 9.23 -7.73
CA PHE A 117 5.26 9.92 -8.24
C PHE A 117 6.42 8.96 -8.42
N ALA A 118 7.29 9.27 -9.38
CA ALA A 118 8.56 8.57 -9.52
C ALA A 118 9.43 8.88 -8.31
N MET A 119 9.81 7.85 -7.56
CA MET A 119 10.66 8.01 -6.39
C MET A 119 12.02 8.55 -6.82
N PRO A 120 12.48 9.66 -6.22
CA PRO A 120 13.87 10.09 -6.41
C PRO A 120 14.85 9.01 -5.95
N ASP A 121 16.00 8.90 -6.60
CA ASP A 121 17.04 7.92 -6.26
C ASP A 121 17.41 7.96 -4.77
N GLU A 122 17.49 9.15 -4.20
CA GLU A 122 17.78 9.34 -2.78
C GLU A 122 16.71 8.74 -1.87
N MET A 123 15.43 8.81 -2.27
CA MET A 123 14.34 8.15 -1.56
C MET A 123 14.46 6.63 -1.67
N ALA A 124 14.75 6.11 -2.88
CA ALA A 124 14.95 4.69 -3.11
C ALA A 124 16.14 4.13 -2.29
N MET A 125 17.25 4.86 -2.24
CA MET A 125 18.40 4.51 -1.40
C MET A 125 18.06 4.51 0.08
N THR A 126 17.26 5.49 0.54
CA THR A 126 16.82 5.56 1.94
C THR A 126 15.88 4.40 2.27
N LEU A 127 14.98 4.02 1.35
CA LEU A 127 14.11 2.86 1.49
C LEU A 127 14.89 1.53 1.52
N ALA A 128 16.02 1.46 0.82
CA ALA A 128 16.92 0.31 0.86
C ALA A 128 17.83 0.29 2.10
N SER A 129 17.86 1.37 2.88
CA SER A 129 18.68 1.51 4.08
C SER A 129 17.87 1.18 5.32
N ASP A 130 18.40 0.30 6.18
CA ASP A 130 17.81 0.02 7.49
C ASP A 130 18.54 0.81 8.60
N PRO A 131 17.83 1.23 9.67
CA PRO A 131 16.41 0.97 9.96
C PRO A 131 15.44 2.04 9.42
N ILE A 132 14.28 1.61 8.91
CA ILE A 132 13.12 2.49 8.64
C ILE A 132 12.23 2.52 9.88
N THR A 133 12.20 3.65 10.59
CA THR A 133 11.40 3.87 11.80
C THR A 133 10.07 4.55 11.50
N SER A 134 9.98 5.34 10.43
CA SER A 134 8.74 5.98 9.97
C SER A 134 8.68 6.07 8.45
N ILE A 135 7.46 5.97 7.91
CA ILE A 135 7.17 6.27 6.51
C ILE A 135 5.78 6.90 6.38
N SER A 136 5.63 7.85 5.46
CA SER A 136 4.33 8.47 5.14
C SER A 136 4.21 8.79 3.65
N PHE A 137 2.97 8.97 3.21
CA PHE A 137 2.63 9.49 1.89
C PHE A 137 1.89 10.83 2.02
N THR A 138 2.27 11.83 1.23
CA THR A 138 1.60 13.13 1.19
C THR A 138 0.64 13.17 -0.01
N THR A 139 -0.66 13.26 0.27
CA THR A 139 -1.72 13.34 -0.76
C THR A 139 -1.73 14.71 -1.46
N PRO A 140 -2.44 14.86 -2.61
CA PRO A 140 -2.57 16.14 -3.31
C PRO A 140 -3.17 17.27 -2.48
N THR A 141 -3.90 16.93 -1.40
CA THR A 141 -4.48 17.90 -0.47
C THR A 141 -3.49 18.37 0.61
N GLY A 142 -2.27 17.85 0.61
CA GLY A 142 -1.26 18.10 1.65
C GLY A 142 -1.40 17.23 2.90
N LYS A 143 -2.43 16.37 2.99
CA LYS A 143 -2.59 15.42 4.09
C LYS A 143 -1.46 14.39 4.06
N GLU A 144 -0.73 14.26 5.16
CA GLU A 144 0.24 13.18 5.40
C GLU A 144 -0.50 11.94 5.93
N ILE A 145 -0.27 10.80 5.27
CA ILE A 145 -0.83 9.49 5.61
C ILE A 145 0.30 8.64 6.20
N PRO A 146 0.30 8.36 7.51
CA PRO A 146 1.30 7.49 8.10
C PRO A 146 1.10 6.06 7.60
N LEU A 147 2.20 5.39 7.30
CA LEU A 147 2.22 4.03 6.79
C LEU A 147 2.92 3.11 7.80
N PRO A 148 2.51 1.84 7.91
CA PRO A 148 3.23 0.87 8.72
C PRO A 148 4.62 0.63 8.12
N THR A 149 5.61 0.31 8.96
CA THR A 149 6.96 -0.08 8.50
C THR A 149 7.14 -1.60 8.48
N ALA A 150 6.23 -2.34 9.11
CA ALA A 150 6.32 -3.79 9.25
C ALA A 150 6.35 -4.49 7.89
N GLY A 151 7.45 -5.19 7.60
CA GLY A 151 7.65 -5.95 6.36
C GLY A 151 8.06 -5.11 5.15
N LEU A 152 8.21 -3.78 5.29
CA LEU A 152 8.47 -2.86 4.17
C LEU A 152 9.75 -3.23 3.40
N SER A 153 10.90 -3.25 4.09
CA SER A 153 12.21 -3.50 3.46
C SER A 153 12.21 -4.86 2.73
N ASN A 154 11.64 -5.90 3.35
CA ASN A 154 11.53 -7.23 2.76
C ASN A 154 10.59 -7.27 1.53
N ALA A 155 9.44 -6.60 1.58
CA ALA A 155 8.51 -6.56 0.45
C ALA A 155 9.09 -5.79 -0.74
N ALA A 156 9.68 -4.62 -0.48
CA ALA A 156 10.32 -3.79 -1.50
C ALA A 156 11.52 -4.52 -2.15
N ALA A 157 12.38 -5.15 -1.35
CA ALA A 157 13.52 -5.91 -1.87
C ALA A 157 13.07 -7.07 -2.77
N LYS A 158 12.04 -7.83 -2.38
CA LYS A 158 11.48 -8.92 -3.19
C LYS A 158 10.90 -8.43 -4.52
N ALA A 159 10.17 -7.31 -4.50
CA ALA A 159 9.61 -6.73 -5.72
C ALA A 159 10.72 -6.23 -6.65
N LEU A 160 11.73 -5.52 -6.14
CA LEU A 160 12.87 -5.06 -6.92
C LEU A 160 13.68 -6.22 -7.53
N ASP A 161 13.98 -7.26 -6.74
CA ASP A 161 14.69 -8.46 -7.21
C ASP A 161 13.91 -9.17 -8.34
N ALA A 162 12.60 -9.34 -8.18
CA ALA A 162 11.76 -9.90 -9.24
C ALA A 162 11.70 -9.02 -10.50
N CYS A 163 11.75 -7.69 -10.33
CA CYS A 163 11.74 -6.78 -11.46
C CYS A 163 13.05 -6.88 -12.26
N THR A 164 14.19 -6.74 -11.58
CA THR A 164 15.52 -6.74 -12.20
C THR A 164 15.81 -8.07 -12.91
N LYS A 165 15.44 -9.20 -12.32
CA LYS A 165 15.55 -10.53 -12.96
C LYS A 165 14.79 -10.70 -14.26
N LYS A 166 13.83 -9.84 -14.60
CA LYS A 166 13.11 -9.91 -15.88
C LYS A 166 13.54 -8.84 -16.87
N VAL A 167 14.11 -7.72 -16.40
CA VAL A 167 14.65 -6.67 -17.29
C VAL A 167 15.99 -7.08 -17.89
N PHE A 168 16.79 -7.85 -17.15
CA PHE A 168 18.13 -8.28 -17.58
C PHE A 168 18.18 -9.62 -18.34
N PHE A 169 17.04 -10.21 -18.68
CA PHE A 169 16.91 -11.46 -19.44
C PHE A 169 15.93 -11.27 -20.61
#